data_AF-A0A382S7V1-F1
#
_entry.id   AF-A0A382S7V1-F1
#
_cell.length_a   1.000
_cell.length_b   1.000
_cell.length_c   1.000
_cell.angle_alpha   90.00
_cell.angle_beta   90.00
_cell.angle_gamma   90.00
#
_symmetry.space_group_name_H-M   'P 1'
#
loop_
_entity.id
_entity.type
_entity.pdbx_description
1 polymer ?
#
loop_
_entity_poly.entity_id
_entity_poly.type
_entity_poly.pdbx_seq_one_letter_code
_entity_poly.pdbx_strand_id
1 'polypeptide(L)'
;VEYLKLLWVNTGLYQMDWGKGLMLLVGILLIYLAIVKKFEPLLLLPIGFGALLSNIPGANLAIDGGILHLFYLVGIESGAFPLIIFMGVGALTDFGPLLANPKTLLLGAAAQFGIFATLLGAVGLSVIGVFDFSLKQAAAIGIIGGADGPTS
;
A
#
# COMPACT_ATOMS: atom_id res chain seq x y z
N VAL A 1 -26.19 11.54 35.12
CA VAL A 1 -24.94 12.24 34.73
C VAL A 1 -23.82 11.25 34.38
N GLU A 2 -23.65 10.18 35.13
CA GLU A 2 -22.60 9.16 34.88
C GLU A 2 -22.75 8.40 33.56
N TYR A 3 -23.97 7.98 33.20
CA TYR A 3 -24.25 7.38 31.88
C TYR A 3 -23.97 8.32 30.70
N LEU A 4 -24.15 9.63 30.87
CA LEU A 4 -23.83 10.63 29.85
C LEU A 4 -22.31 10.78 29.67
N LYS A 5 -21.54 10.71 30.76
CA LYS A 5 -20.07 10.69 30.71
C LYS A 5 -19.56 9.41 30.05
N LEU A 6 -20.16 8.27 30.36
CA LEU A 6 -19.85 6.98 29.72
C LEU A 6 -20.15 6.99 28.22
N LEU A 7 -21.29 7.56 27.80
CA LEU A 7 -21.60 7.75 26.39
C LEU A 7 -20.60 8.69 25.71
N TRP A 8 -20.26 9.81 26.34
CA TRP A 8 -19.29 10.77 25.81
C TRP A 8 -17.92 10.14 25.57
N VAL A 9 -17.38 9.43 26.56
CA VAL A 9 -16.08 8.75 26.46
C VAL A 9 -16.08 7.64 25.41
N ASN A 10 -17.20 6.92 25.26
CA ASN A 10 -17.33 5.86 24.26
C ASN A 10 -17.69 6.38 22.86
N THR A 11 -17.94 7.68 22.67
CA THR A 11 -18.17 8.21 21.33
C THR A 11 -16.88 8.15 20.50
N GLY A 12 -17.02 7.82 19.22
CA GLY A 12 -15.91 7.85 18.27
C GLY A 12 -15.29 9.25 18.13
N LEU A 13 -16.04 10.32 18.40
CA LEU A 13 -15.54 11.70 18.40
C LEU A 13 -14.56 11.97 19.56
N TYR A 14 -14.80 11.37 20.73
CA TYR A 14 -13.91 11.52 21.89
C TYR A 14 -12.65 10.66 21.78
N GLN A 15 -12.76 9.49 21.15
CA GLN A 15 -11.63 8.57 20.91
C GLN A 15 -10.80 8.94 19.66
N MET A 16 -11.12 10.07 19.02
CA MET A 16 -10.47 10.51 17.80
C MET A 16 -9.13 11.15 18.11
N ASP A 17 -8.07 10.45 17.75
CA ASP A 17 -6.71 10.98 17.73
C ASP A 17 -6.51 11.83 16.47
N TRP A 18 -5.68 12.87 16.56
CA TRP A 18 -5.29 13.71 15.43
C TRP A 18 -4.71 12.89 14.28
N GLY A 19 -3.89 11.87 14.59
CA GLY A 19 -3.31 10.99 13.58
C GLY A 19 -4.37 10.21 12.79
N LYS A 20 -5.39 9.69 13.48
CA LYS A 20 -6.51 8.97 12.85
C LYS A 20 -7.33 9.90 11.97
N GLY A 21 -7.59 11.13 12.43
CA GLY A 21 -8.26 12.16 11.63
C GLY A 21 -7.54 12.46 10.32
N LEU A 22 -6.21 12.61 10.36
CA LEU A 22 -5.40 12.82 9.16
C LEU A 22 -5.45 11.61 8.21
N MET A 23 -5.35 10.39 8.73
CA MET A 23 -5.43 9.19 7.90
C MET A 23 -6.81 8.98 7.26
N LEU A 24 -7.89 9.40 7.92
CA LEU A 24 -9.22 9.42 7.31
C LEU A 24 -9.28 10.38 6.11
N LEU A 25 -8.68 11.57 6.22
CA LEU A 25 -8.59 12.51 5.09
C LEU A 25 -7.77 11.93 3.93
N VAL A 26 -6.66 11.24 4.23
CA VAL A 26 -5.86 10.54 3.21
C VAL A 26 -6.69 9.43 2.57
N GLY A 27 -7.44 8.63 3.34
CA GLY A 27 -8.33 7.60 2.80
C GLY A 27 -9.38 8.16 1.84
N ILE A 28 -10.02 9.29 2.20
CA ILE A 28 -10.95 10.00 1.31
C ILE A 28 -10.24 10.49 0.04
N LEU A 29 -9.03 11.04 0.17
CA LEU A 29 -8.23 11.49 -0.97
C LEU A 29 -7.91 10.35 -1.93
N LEU A 30 -7.52 9.18 -1.43
CA LEU A 30 -7.24 8.00 -2.24
C LEU A 30 -8.49 7.51 -2.98
N ILE A 31 -9.64 7.49 -2.31
CA ILE A 31 -10.94 7.15 -2.94
C ILE A 31 -11.29 8.16 -4.02
N TYR A 32 -11.08 9.46 -3.78
CA TYR A 32 -11.30 10.51 -4.77
C TYR A 32 -10.41 10.30 -6.00
N LEU A 33 -9.12 10.01 -5.81
CA LEU A 33 -8.19 9.74 -6.92
C LEU A 33 -8.59 8.47 -7.69
N ALA A 34 -9.04 7.43 -7.01
CA ALA A 34 -9.48 6.18 -7.64
C ALA A 34 -10.76 6.36 -8.46
N ILE A 35 -11.75 7.11 -7.98
CA ILE A 35 -13.05 7.24 -8.64
C ILE A 35 -13.06 8.36 -9.68
N VAL A 36 -12.67 9.58 -9.27
CA VAL A 36 -12.82 10.78 -10.10
C VAL A 36 -11.71 10.85 -11.14
N LYS A 37 -10.48 10.54 -10.72
CA LYS A 37 -9.31 10.60 -11.59
C LYS A 37 -8.94 9.25 -12.21
N LYS A 38 -9.58 8.15 -11.80
CA LYS A 38 -9.38 6.79 -12.34
C LYS A 38 -7.92 6.31 -12.25
N PHE A 39 -7.18 6.74 -11.22
CA PHE A 39 -5.87 6.17 -10.91
C PHE A 39 -6.07 4.77 -10.33
N GLU A 40 -5.57 3.75 -11.03
CA GLU A 40 -5.58 2.33 -10.63
C GLU A 40 -6.81 1.92 -9.80
N PRO A 41 -8.05 2.11 -10.34
CA PRO A 41 -9.27 2.03 -9.54
C PRO A 41 -9.50 0.64 -8.93
N LEU A 42 -8.92 -0.40 -9.53
CA LEU A 42 -9.03 -1.79 -9.08
C LEU A 42 -8.30 -2.01 -7.74
N LEU A 43 -7.18 -1.34 -7.51
CA LEU A 43 -6.35 -1.52 -6.30
C LEU A 43 -6.48 -0.32 -5.36
N LEU A 44 -6.45 0.91 -5.88
CA LEU A 44 -6.44 2.14 -5.08
C LEU A 44 -7.74 2.35 -4.31
N LEU A 45 -8.88 1.92 -4.87
CA LEU A 45 -10.18 2.03 -4.19
C LEU A 45 -10.27 1.12 -2.95
N PRO A 46 -9.99 -0.19 -3.02
CA PRO A 46 -9.87 -1.04 -1.83
C PRO A 46 -8.86 -0.52 -0.81
N ILE A 47 -7.71 0.00 -1.24
CA ILE A 47 -6.69 0.57 -0.33
C ILE A 47 -7.25 1.79 0.40
N GLY A 48 -7.87 2.73 -0.31
CA GLY A 48 -8.49 3.91 0.30
C GLY A 48 -9.61 3.53 1.28
N PHE A 49 -10.44 2.54 0.93
CA PHE A 49 -11.48 2.04 1.82
C PHE A 49 -10.93 1.34 3.06
N GLY A 50 -9.89 0.51 2.91
CA GLY A 50 -9.18 -0.12 4.01
C GLY A 50 -8.53 0.90 4.95
N ALA A 51 -7.95 1.97 4.39
CA ALA A 51 -7.41 3.08 5.17
C ALA A 51 -8.49 3.78 6.01
N LEU A 52 -9.70 3.96 5.45
CA LEU A 52 -10.83 4.49 6.23
C LEU A 52 -11.21 3.55 7.38
N LEU A 53 -11.47 2.28 7.07
CA LEU A 53 -11.91 1.30 8.07
C LEU A 53 -10.88 1.08 9.19
N SER A 54 -9.60 1.06 8.85
CA SER A 54 -8.49 0.90 9.80
C SER A 54 -8.41 2.06 10.80
N ASN A 55 -8.81 3.27 10.39
CA ASN A 55 -8.69 4.49 11.19
C ASN A 55 -9.99 4.95 11.84
N ILE A 56 -11.09 4.17 11.78
CA ILE A 56 -12.32 4.49 12.50
C ILE A 56 -12.05 4.49 14.02
N PRO A 57 -12.24 5.61 14.73
CA PRO A 57 -12.02 5.69 16.16
C PRO A 57 -12.92 4.70 16.93
N GLY A 58 -12.33 3.92 17.83
CA GLY A 58 -13.04 2.95 18.66
C GLY A 58 -13.47 1.65 17.96
N ALA A 59 -13.29 1.52 16.64
CA ALA A 59 -13.69 0.31 15.91
C ALA A 59 -12.63 -0.81 15.93
N ASN A 60 -11.34 -0.45 16.08
CA ASN A 60 -10.26 -1.40 16.31
C ASN A 60 -10.21 -2.56 15.28
N LEU A 61 -10.55 -2.28 14.03
CA LEU A 61 -10.68 -3.30 12.99
C LEU A 61 -9.35 -3.84 12.47
N ALA A 62 -8.27 -3.06 12.60
CA ALA A 62 -6.94 -3.38 12.09
C ALA A 62 -5.92 -3.75 13.18
N ILE A 63 -6.32 -3.74 14.46
CA ILE A 63 -5.49 -4.23 15.56
C ILE A 63 -5.66 -5.75 15.73
N ASP A 64 -4.81 -6.36 16.55
CA ASP A 64 -4.81 -7.81 16.81
C ASP A 64 -6.22 -8.35 17.12
N GLY A 65 -6.65 -9.35 16.34
CA GLY A 65 -7.99 -9.94 16.43
C GLY A 65 -9.10 -9.20 15.65
N GLY A 66 -8.80 -8.03 15.07
CA GLY A 66 -9.68 -7.31 14.17
C GLY A 66 -9.79 -7.97 12.79
N ILE A 67 -10.90 -7.75 12.09
CA ILE A 67 -11.16 -8.38 10.78
C ILE A 67 -10.13 -7.99 9.71
N LEU A 68 -9.66 -6.74 9.71
CA LEU A 68 -8.64 -6.29 8.76
C LEU A 68 -7.27 -6.87 9.09
N HIS A 69 -6.98 -7.09 10.38
CA HIS A 69 -5.78 -7.77 10.81
C HIS A 69 -5.78 -9.24 10.37
N LEU A 70 -6.91 -9.95 10.46
CA LEU A 70 -7.03 -11.31 9.93
C LEU A 70 -6.79 -11.37 8.41
N PHE A 71 -7.31 -10.42 7.64
CA PHE A 71 -7.00 -10.33 6.21
C PHE A 71 -5.53 -10.06 5.95
N TYR A 72 -4.88 -9.24 6.78
CA TYR A 72 -3.45 -8.99 6.68
C TYR A 72 -2.62 -10.26 6.95
N LEU A 73 -2.88 -10.97 8.06
CA LEU A 73 -2.17 -12.19 8.42
C LEU A 73 -2.33 -13.28 7.33
N VAL A 74 -3.57 -13.55 6.95
CA VAL A 74 -3.90 -14.66 6.03
C VAL A 74 -3.55 -14.31 4.60
N GLY A 75 -3.71 -13.05 4.18
CA GLY A 75 -3.54 -12.63 2.79
C GLY A 75 -2.16 -12.07 2.47
N ILE A 76 -1.66 -11.15 3.28
CA ILE A 76 -0.44 -10.37 2.97
C ILE A 76 0.78 -10.99 3.63
N GLU A 77 0.75 -11.23 4.94
CA GLU A 77 1.89 -11.77 5.68
C GLU A 77 2.22 -13.20 5.25
N SER A 78 1.21 -14.02 4.97
CA SER A 78 1.43 -15.36 4.38
C SER A 78 1.99 -15.33 2.96
N GLY A 79 1.93 -14.18 2.27
CA GLY A 79 2.27 -14.02 0.86
C GLY A 79 1.20 -14.50 -0.13
N ALA A 80 0.03 -14.97 0.34
CA ALA A 80 -0.99 -15.54 -0.54
C ALA A 80 -1.55 -14.55 -1.57
N PHE A 81 -1.99 -13.36 -1.14
CA PHE A 81 -2.63 -12.38 -2.03
C PHE A 81 -1.67 -11.85 -3.11
N PRO A 82 -0.44 -11.39 -2.80
CA PRO A 82 0.50 -10.94 -3.82
C PRO A 82 0.79 -12.02 -4.86
N LEU A 83 1.02 -13.27 -4.44
CA LEU A 83 1.33 -14.39 -5.33
C LEU A 83 0.15 -14.77 -6.23
N ILE A 84 -1.07 -14.81 -5.69
CA ILE A 84 -2.28 -15.11 -6.47
C ILE A 84 -2.57 -14.01 -7.49
N ILE A 85 -2.41 -12.74 -7.09
CA ILE A 85 -2.57 -11.60 -8.00
C ILE A 85 -1.52 -11.67 -9.11
N PHE A 86 -0.25 -11.92 -8.77
CA PHE A 86 0.84 -12.04 -9.74
C PHE A 86 0.64 -13.21 -10.71
N MET A 87 0.14 -14.36 -10.21
CA MET A 87 -0.28 -15.48 -11.05
C MET A 87 -1.38 -15.07 -12.03
N GLY A 88 -2.36 -14.29 -11.57
CA GLY A 88 -3.42 -13.73 -12.42
C GLY A 88 -2.88 -12.79 -13.50
N VAL A 89 -1.97 -11.88 -13.16
CA VAL A 89 -1.29 -11.00 -14.13
C VAL A 89 -0.54 -11.84 -15.18
N GLY A 90 0.20 -12.86 -14.75
CA GLY A 90 0.90 -13.78 -15.66
C GLY A 90 -0.04 -14.55 -16.59
N ALA A 91 -1.20 -14.99 -16.10
CA ALA A 91 -2.21 -15.68 -16.90
C ALA A 91 -2.86 -14.76 -17.95
N LEU A 92 -2.90 -13.45 -17.71
CA LEU A 92 -3.43 -12.45 -18.64
C LEU A 92 -2.36 -11.86 -19.58
N THR A 93 -1.08 -12.19 -19.39
CA THR A 93 0.03 -11.64 -20.16
C THR A 93 0.18 -12.34 -21.50
N ASP A 94 0.16 -11.57 -22.60
CA ASP A 94 0.44 -12.07 -23.95
C ASP A 94 1.94 -12.00 -24.26
N PHE A 95 2.55 -13.17 -24.50
CA PHE A 95 3.96 -13.30 -24.87
C PHE A 95 4.23 -13.15 -26.37
N GLY A 96 3.21 -13.12 -27.23
CA GLY A 96 3.34 -13.01 -28.69
C GLY A 96 4.23 -11.84 -29.14
N PRO A 97 3.99 -10.60 -28.67
CA PRO A 97 4.83 -9.45 -29.00
C PRO A 97 6.27 -9.57 -28.50
N LEU A 98 6.48 -10.17 -27.33
CA LEU A 98 7.80 -10.39 -26.73
C LEU A 98 8.64 -11.38 -27.55
N LEU A 99 8.01 -12.49 -27.95
CA LEU A 99 8.65 -13.56 -28.74
C LEU A 99 8.91 -13.12 -30.19
N ALA A 100 8.04 -12.28 -30.76
CA ALA A 100 8.19 -11.77 -32.12
C ALA A 100 9.40 -10.81 -32.26
N ASN A 101 9.74 -10.06 -31.22
CA ASN A 101 10.93 -9.22 -31.21
C ASN A 101 11.67 -9.31 -29.85
N PRO A 102 12.59 -10.28 -29.71
CA PRO A 102 13.31 -10.50 -28.45
C PRO A 102 14.19 -9.32 -28.01
N LYS A 103 14.45 -8.33 -28.87
CA LYS A 103 15.18 -7.11 -28.44
C LYS A 103 14.37 -6.26 -27.46
N THR A 104 13.04 -6.42 -27.43
CA THR A 104 12.17 -5.74 -26.46
C THR A 104 12.42 -6.17 -25.02
N LEU A 105 12.97 -7.38 -24.79
CA LEU A 105 13.43 -7.83 -23.47
C LEU A 105 14.50 -6.90 -22.88
N LEU A 106 15.31 -6.24 -23.71
CA LEU A 106 16.32 -5.28 -23.24
C LEU A 106 15.69 -4.00 -22.67
N LEU A 107 14.49 -3.60 -23.12
CA LEU A 107 13.75 -2.52 -22.46
C LEU A 107 13.30 -2.95 -21.06
N GLY A 108 12.90 -4.20 -20.88
CA GLY A 108 12.60 -4.76 -19.56
C GLY A 108 13.82 -4.75 -18.62
N ALA A 109 15.01 -5.04 -19.15
CA ALA A 109 16.25 -4.91 -18.39
C ALA A 109 16.56 -3.44 -18.01
N ALA A 110 16.24 -2.47 -18.88
CA ALA A 110 16.39 -1.05 -18.58
C ALA A 110 15.42 -0.58 -17.47
N ALA A 111 14.22 -1.17 -17.37
CA ALA A 111 13.28 -0.86 -16.29
C ALA A 111 13.85 -1.20 -14.89
N GLN A 112 14.72 -2.22 -14.79
CA GLN A 112 15.39 -2.59 -13.52
C GLN A 112 16.35 -1.49 -13.02
N PHE A 113 16.85 -0.61 -13.91
CA PHE A 113 17.64 0.54 -13.49
C PHE A 113 16.83 1.49 -12.59
N GLY A 114 15.51 1.57 -12.77
CA GLY A 114 14.61 2.34 -11.91
C GLY A 114 14.69 1.88 -10.45
N ILE A 115 14.71 0.57 -10.20
CA ILE A 115 14.80 -0.04 -8.87
C ILE A 115 16.15 0.30 -8.20
N PHE A 116 17.25 0.22 -8.95
CA PHE A 116 18.55 0.58 -8.42
C PHE A 116 18.67 2.09 -8.14
N ALA A 117 18.11 2.93 -9.02
CA ALA A 117 18.12 4.38 -8.83
C ALA A 117 17.33 4.80 -7.58
N THR A 118 16.14 4.23 -7.36
CA THR A 118 15.33 4.49 -6.15
C THR A 118 16.01 3.96 -4.88
N LEU A 119 16.62 2.78 -4.92
CA LEU A 119 17.38 2.21 -3.80
C LEU A 119 18.58 3.08 -3.44
N LEU A 120 19.40 3.46 -4.42
CA LEU A 120 20.56 4.33 -4.20
C LEU A 120 20.14 5.72 -3.73
N GLY A 121 19.01 6.23 -4.22
CA GLY A 121 18.41 7.48 -3.73
C GLY A 121 17.99 7.39 -2.27
N ALA A 122 17.32 6.31 -1.86
CA ALA A 122 16.90 6.09 -0.48
C ALA A 122 18.11 5.95 0.46
N VAL A 123 19.13 5.17 0.07
CA VAL A 123 20.38 5.07 0.84
C VAL A 123 21.13 6.40 0.88
N GLY A 124 21.14 7.15 -0.22
CA GLY A 124 21.74 8.48 -0.28
C GLY A 124 21.07 9.47 0.67
N LEU A 125 19.73 9.45 0.78
CA LEU A 125 18.99 10.25 1.76
C LEU A 125 19.35 9.89 3.21
N SER A 126 19.65 8.61 3.48
CA SER A 126 20.18 8.17 4.77
C SER A 126 21.58 8.68 5.05
N VAL A 127 22.48 8.62 4.06
CA VAL A 127 23.85 9.12 4.22
C VAL A 127 23.89 10.64 4.42
N ILE A 128 23.01 11.39 3.76
CA ILE A 128 22.90 12.86 3.89
C ILE A 128 22.18 13.26 5.19
N GLY A 129 21.61 12.31 5.94
CA GLY A 129 20.98 12.54 7.23
C GLY A 129 19.58 13.16 7.16
N VAL A 130 18.90 13.05 6.00
CA VAL A 130 17.52 13.54 5.84
C VAL A 130 16.52 12.55 6.44
N PHE A 131 16.72 11.26 6.19
CA PHE A 131 15.85 10.17 6.67
C PHE A 131 16.70 8.98 7.09
N ASP A 132 16.40 8.31 8.19
CA ASP A 132 17.17 7.12 8.62
C ASP A 132 16.52 5.82 8.09
N PHE A 133 16.77 5.50 6.82
CA PHE A 133 16.32 4.23 6.24
C PHE A 133 17.37 3.14 6.47
N SER A 134 16.95 2.04 7.10
CA SER A 134 17.72 0.80 7.06
C SER A 134 17.83 0.27 5.63
N LEU A 135 18.84 -0.55 5.34
CA LEU A 135 19.01 -1.15 4.02
C LEU A 135 17.78 -1.97 3.58
N LYS A 136 17.07 -2.62 4.52
CA LYS A 136 15.84 -3.35 4.24
C LYS A 136 14.68 -2.44 3.82
N GLN A 137 14.52 -1.29 4.48
CA GLN A 137 13.50 -0.30 4.11
C GLN A 137 13.84 0.37 2.77
N ALA A 138 15.11 0.73 2.56
CA ALA A 138 15.59 1.28 1.30
C ALA A 138 15.39 0.29 0.14
N ALA A 139 15.59 -1.01 0.38
CA ALA A 139 15.30 -2.04 -0.61
C ALA A 139 13.81 -2.12 -0.96
N ALA A 140 12.92 -2.09 0.05
CA ALA A 140 11.47 -2.07 -0.18
C ALA A 140 11.02 -0.83 -0.96
N ILE A 141 11.55 0.36 -0.63
CA ILE A 141 11.33 1.60 -1.40
C ILE A 141 11.84 1.45 -2.83
N GLY A 142 12.96 0.74 -3.01
CA GLY A 142 13.56 0.43 -4.30
C GLY A 142 12.57 -0.20 -5.27
N ILE A 143 11.80 -1.20 -4.82
CA ILE A 143 10.89 -2.00 -5.67
C ILE A 143 9.81 -1.14 -6.35
N ILE A 144 9.41 -0.01 -5.75
CA ILE A 144 8.48 0.96 -6.35
C ILE A 144 8.98 1.43 -7.74
N GLY A 145 10.30 1.53 -7.93
CA GLY A 145 10.92 1.91 -9.19
C GLY A 145 10.69 0.91 -10.34
N GLY A 146 10.23 -0.31 -10.04
CA GLY A 146 9.86 -1.34 -11.02
C GLY A 146 8.44 -1.19 -11.57
N ALA A 147 7.62 -0.30 -10.98
CA ALA A 147 6.23 -0.03 -11.36
C ALA A 147 5.31 -1.27 -11.39
N ASP A 148 5.64 -2.31 -10.63
CA ASP A 148 4.86 -3.54 -10.50
C ASP A 148 4.31 -3.67 -9.07
N GLY A 149 3.01 -3.39 -8.93
CA GLY A 149 2.33 -3.33 -7.63
C GLY A 149 2.30 -4.66 -6.86
N PRO A 150 1.90 -5.80 -7.46
CA PRO A 150 1.82 -7.08 -6.76
C PRO A 150 3.15 -7.65 -6.27
N THR A 151 4.29 -7.11 -6.70
CA THR A 151 5.64 -7.54 -6.31
C THR A 151 6.33 -6.59 -5.33
N SER A 152 5.69 -5.45 -4.99
CA SER A 152 6.19 -4.43 -4.05
C SER A 152 5.67 -4.59 -2.62
#